data_AF-A0AA88VTX8-F1
#
_entry.id   AF-A0AA88VTX8-F1
#
_cell.length_a   1.000
_cell.length_b   1.000
_cell.length_c   1.000
_cell.angle_alpha   90.00
_cell.angle_beta   90.00
_cell.angle_gamma   90.00
#
_symmetry.space_group_name_H-M   'P 1'
#
loop_
_entity.id
_entity.type
_entity.pdbx_description
1 polymer ?
#
loop_
_entity_poly.entity_id
_entity_poly.type
_entity_poly.pdbx_seq_one_letter_code
_entity_poly.pdbx_strand_id
1 'polypeptide(L)'
;MIKTTVFARELGVAIYLTGGFTANTSLAHFCRDNGLLVHSHRAMHAVIDRQKNHGVHFHVLAKVLRMSRGGHIHSGTFFPFLE
;
A
#
# COMPACT_ATOMS: atom_id res chain seq x y z
N MET A 1 -10.74 -9.21 4.39
CA MET A 1 -9.69 -8.31 4.94
C MET A 1 -9.98 -7.86 6.35
N ILE A 2 -11.17 -7.36 6.69
CA ILE A 2 -11.46 -6.89 8.06
C ILE A 2 -11.40 -8.03 9.11
N LYS A 3 -11.96 -9.22 8.83
CA LYS A 3 -11.89 -10.35 9.78
C LYS A 3 -10.45 -10.77 10.12
N THR A 4 -9.56 -10.74 9.14
CA THR A 4 -8.14 -11.09 9.32
C THR A 4 -7.37 -10.00 10.06
N THR A 5 -7.72 -8.72 9.86
CA THR A 5 -7.10 -7.60 10.61
C THR A 5 -7.65 -7.44 12.02
N VAL A 6 -8.89 -7.88 12.27
CA VAL A 6 -9.45 -8.01 13.63
C VAL A 6 -8.70 -9.10 14.40
N PHE A 7 -8.40 -10.23 13.74
CA PHE A 7 -7.59 -11.31 14.33
C PHE A 7 -6.13 -10.89 14.51
N ALA A 8 -5.55 -10.22 13.51
CA ALA A 8 -4.19 -9.70 13.51
C ALA A 8 -4.17 -8.23 13.98
N ARG A 9 -4.84 -7.96 15.11
CA ARG A 9 -5.11 -6.62 15.65
C ARG A 9 -3.86 -5.76 15.80
N GLU A 10 -2.65 -6.31 15.76
CA GLU A 10 -1.40 -5.57 15.86
C GLU A 10 -0.62 -5.44 14.55
N LEU A 11 -0.93 -6.23 13.51
CA LEU A 11 -0.06 -6.35 12.34
C LEU A 11 -0.41 -5.38 11.19
N GLY A 12 -1.67 -4.95 11.06
CA GLY A 12 -2.06 -3.83 10.18
C GLY A 12 -1.50 -3.83 8.75
N VAL A 13 -1.31 -4.99 8.12
CA VAL A 13 -0.69 -5.08 6.78
C VAL A 13 -1.75 -4.93 5.69
N ALA A 14 -1.51 -4.02 4.74
CA ALA A 14 -2.36 -3.80 3.57
C ALA A 14 -1.58 -4.01 2.27
N ILE A 15 -2.15 -4.75 1.31
CA ILE A 15 -1.63 -4.79 -0.07
C ILE A 15 -2.52 -3.87 -0.92
N TYR A 16 -2.13 -2.61 -1.10
CA TYR A 16 -3.03 -1.58 -1.63
C TYR A 16 -3.30 -1.71 -3.14
N LEU A 17 -2.33 -2.22 -3.89
CA LEU A 17 -2.43 -2.40 -5.35
C LEU A 17 -3.19 -3.69 -5.70
N THR A 18 -2.76 -4.81 -5.14
CA THR A 18 -3.42 -6.11 -5.38
C THR A 18 -4.77 -6.24 -4.67
N GLY A 19 -4.89 -5.71 -3.45
CA GLY A 19 -6.17 -5.68 -2.72
C GLY A 19 -7.11 -4.57 -3.19
N GLY A 20 -6.60 -3.60 -3.95
CA GLY A 20 -7.33 -2.46 -4.47
C GLY A 20 -7.50 -1.30 -3.48
N PHE A 21 -7.63 -0.09 -4.02
CA PHE A 21 -7.75 1.15 -3.25
C PHE A 21 -9.00 1.20 -2.37
N THR A 22 -10.10 0.55 -2.78
CA THR A 22 -11.33 0.47 -1.99
C THR A 22 -11.09 -0.33 -0.71
N ALA A 23 -10.42 -1.48 -0.80
CA ALA A 23 -10.09 -2.29 0.37
C ALA A 23 -9.08 -1.58 1.27
N ASN A 24 -8.07 -0.92 0.69
CA ASN A 24 -7.07 -0.15 1.45
C ASN A 24 -7.72 0.99 2.25
N THR A 25 -8.64 1.73 1.64
CA THR A 25 -9.32 2.86 2.32
C THR A 25 -10.16 2.35 3.48
N SER A 26 -10.98 1.31 3.28
CA SER A 26 -11.77 0.70 4.36
C SER A 26 -10.91 0.16 5.51
N LEU A 27 -9.74 -0.42 5.19
CA LEU A 27 -8.80 -0.89 6.21
C LEU A 27 -8.11 0.26 6.94
N ALA A 28 -7.73 1.32 6.23
CA ALA A 28 -7.13 2.49 6.85
C ALA A 28 -8.08 3.19 7.82
N HIS A 29 -9.38 3.23 7.51
CA HIS A 29 -10.40 3.68 8.45
C HIS A 29 -10.50 2.76 9.67
N PHE A 30 -10.62 1.44 9.46
CA PHE A 30 -10.64 0.47 10.55
C PHE A 30 -9.41 0.56 11.47
N CYS A 31 -8.22 0.66 10.89
CA CYS A 31 -6.98 0.78 11.64
C CYS A 31 -6.92 2.10 12.42
N ARG A 32 -7.39 3.22 11.84
CA ARG A 32 -7.44 4.50 12.55
C ARG A 32 -8.36 4.47 13.76
N ASP A 33 -9.53 3.86 13.64
CA ASP A 33 -10.50 3.76 14.72
C ASP A 33 -10.03 2.82 15.84
N ASN A 34 -9.11 1.90 15.53
CA ASN A 34 -8.52 0.95 16.49
C ASN A 34 -7.11 1.32 16.95
N GLY A 35 -6.59 2.51 16.57
CA GLY A 35 -5.24 2.96 16.95
C GLY A 35 -4.09 2.16 16.31
N LEU A 36 -4.35 1.49 15.19
CA LEU A 36 -3.41 0.60 14.51
C LEU A 36 -2.66 1.31 13.38
N LEU A 37 -1.40 0.93 13.20
CA LEU A 37 -0.58 1.40 12.09
C LEU A 37 -0.84 0.54 10.85
N VAL A 38 -0.96 1.20 9.68
CA VAL A 38 -1.09 0.50 8.40
C VAL A 38 0.25 0.46 7.70
N HIS A 39 0.79 -0.74 7.47
CA HIS A 39 1.94 -0.93 6.59
C HIS A 39 1.46 -1.40 5.21
N SER A 40 1.71 -0.59 4.19
CA SER A 40 1.27 -0.81 2.81
C SER A 40 2.38 -1.43 1.95
N HIS A 41 2.16 -2.66 1.52
CA HIS A 41 3.03 -3.35 0.57
C HIS A 41 2.66 -2.94 -0.87
N ARG A 42 3.65 -2.62 -1.70
CA ARG A 42 3.47 -2.22 -3.10
C ARG A 42 3.46 -3.39 -4.09
N ALA A 43 3.07 -4.59 -3.66
CA ALA A 43 3.08 -5.75 -4.55
C ALA A 43 2.32 -5.46 -5.85
N MET A 44 2.84 -5.94 -6.98
CA MET A 44 2.34 -5.68 -8.34
C MET A 44 2.62 -4.27 -8.91
N HIS A 45 3.25 -3.34 -8.17
CA HIS A 45 3.54 -1.99 -8.71
C HIS A 45 4.38 -2.02 -9.99
N ALA A 46 5.40 -2.88 -10.06
CA ALA A 46 6.30 -3.01 -11.20
C ALA A 46 5.61 -3.45 -12.52
N VAL A 47 4.36 -3.91 -12.47
CA VAL A 47 3.56 -4.17 -13.67
C VAL A 47 3.16 -2.87 -14.36
N ILE A 48 2.99 -1.79 -13.60
CA ILE A 48 2.43 -0.52 -14.09
C ILE A 48 3.41 0.66 -14.03
N ASP A 49 4.47 0.60 -13.23
CA ASP A 49 5.38 1.75 -13.03
C ASP A 49 6.82 1.53 -13.51
N ARG A 50 7.15 0.32 -14.01
CA ARG A 50 8.51 -0.04 -14.42
C ARG A 50 8.90 0.49 -15.80
N GLN A 51 7.97 0.50 -16.74
CA GLN A 51 8.25 0.93 -18.11
C GLN A 51 8.21 2.47 -18.21
N LYS A 52 9.29 3.08 -18.73
CA LYS A 52 9.37 4.55 -18.85
C LYS A 52 8.44 5.13 -19.91
N ASN A 53 8.07 4.33 -20.90
CA ASN A 53 7.29 4.76 -22.08
C ASN A 53 5.77 4.52 -21.92
N HIS A 54 5.34 3.71 -20.97
CA HIS A 54 3.94 3.39 -20.77
C HIS A 54 3.68 2.95 -19.32
N GLY A 55 2.66 3.52 -18.70
CA GLY A 55 2.28 3.20 -17.33
C GLY A 55 2.03 4.43 -16.47
N VAL A 56 2.08 4.23 -15.16
CA VAL A 56 1.88 5.27 -14.14
C VAL A 56 3.09 5.29 -13.24
N HIS A 57 3.82 6.41 -13.24
CA HIS A 57 5.02 6.54 -12.42
C HIS A 57 4.73 6.34 -10.92
N PHE A 58 5.62 5.65 -10.20
CA PHE A 58 5.45 5.30 -8.78
C PHE A 58 5.10 6.49 -7.89
N HIS A 59 5.62 7.68 -8.19
CA HIS A 59 5.29 8.91 -7.46
C HIS A 59 3.79 9.23 -7.42
N VAL A 60 3.07 8.92 -8.51
CA VAL A 60 1.61 9.09 -8.56
C VAL A 60 0.94 8.06 -7.65
N LEU A 61 1.38 6.81 -7.70
CA LEU A 61 0.86 5.73 -6.84
C LEU A 61 1.11 6.02 -5.36
N ALA A 62 2.29 6.54 -5.00
CA ALA A 62 2.63 6.94 -3.65
C ALA A 62 1.73 8.10 -3.15
N LYS A 63 1.42 9.08 -4.01
CA LYS A 63 0.47 10.16 -3.67
C LYS A 63 -0.94 9.63 -3.44
N VAL A 64 -1.45 8.77 -4.34
CA VAL A 64 -2.79 8.18 -4.20
C VAL A 64 -2.87 7.35 -2.92
N LEU A 65 -1.82 6.58 -2.60
CA LEU A 65 -1.78 5.83 -1.35
C LEU A 65 -1.79 6.76 -0.13
N ARG A 66 -1.03 7.86 -0.16
CA ARG A 66 -1.04 8.86 0.91
C ARG A 66 -2.43 9.48 1.10
N MET A 67 -3.16 9.73 0.02
CA MET A 67 -4.56 10.20 0.07
C MET A 67 -5.51 9.12 0.62
N SER A 68 -5.31 7.87 0.24
CA SER A 68 -6.03 6.69 0.76
C SER A 68 -5.65 6.34 2.21
N ARG A 69 -4.84 7.18 2.87
CA ARG A 69 -4.39 7.04 4.26
C ARG A 69 -3.56 5.77 4.51
N GLY A 70 -2.84 5.29 3.50
CA GLY A 70 -1.80 4.28 3.69
C GLY A 70 -0.69 4.84 4.58
N GLY A 71 -0.21 4.04 5.54
CA GLY A 71 0.86 4.44 6.45
C GLY A 71 2.23 4.32 5.78
N HIS A 72 3.02 3.34 6.17
CA HIS A 72 4.37 3.14 5.60
C HIS A 72 4.30 2.39 4.27
N ILE A 73 4.97 2.88 3.22
CA ILE A 73 5.09 2.24 1.91
C ILE A 73 6.57 1.90 1.62
N HIS A 74 6.79 0.79 0.93
CA HIS A 74 8.10 0.48 0.35
C HIS A 74 8.43 1.44 -0.79
N SER A 75 9.49 2.24 -0.66
CA SER A 75 9.86 3.28 -1.65
C SER A 75 11.03 2.90 -2.56
N GLY A 76 11.49 1.65 -2.49
CA GLY A 76 12.70 1.21 -3.20
C GLY A 76 13.98 1.59 -2.45
N THR A 77 15.08 0.93 -2.80
CA THR A 77 16.43 1.23 -2.28
C THR A 77 17.35 1.39 -3.48
N PHE A 78 18.33 2.29 -3.42
CA PHE A 78 19.27 2.58 -4.51
C PHE A 78 20.18 1.39 -4.91
N PHE A 79 20.17 0.28 -4.17
CA PHE A 79 20.97 -0.91 -4.49
C PHE A 79 20.36 -1.69 -5.67
N PRO A 80 21.19 -2.31 -6.53
CA PRO A 80 20.78 -2.85 -7.84
C PRO A 80 19.84 -4.07 -7.80
N PHE A 81 19.47 -4.56 -6.61
CA PHE A 81 18.57 -5.70 -6.46
C PHE A 81 17.08 -5.32 -6.54
N LEU A 82 16.74 -4.04 -6.45
CA LEU A 82 15.36 -3.54 -6.53
C LEU A 82 15.32 -2.30 -7.45
N GLU A 83 14.48 -2.32 -8.49
CA GLU A 83 14.10 -1.12 -9.27
C GLU A 83 12.99 -0.31 -8.56
#